data_AF-A0A7W0FC81-F1
#
_entry.id   AF-A0A7W0FC81-F1
#
_cell.length_a   1.000
_cell.length_b   1.000
_cell.length_c   1.000
_cell.angle_alpha   90.00
_cell.angle_beta   90.00
_cell.angle_gamma   90.00
#
_symmetry.space_group_name_H-M   'P 1'
#
loop_
_entity.id
_entity.type
_entity.pdbx_description
1 polymer ?
#
loop_
_entity_poly.entity_id
_entity_poly.type
_entity_poly.pdbx_seq_one_letter_code
_entity_poly.pdbx_strand_id
1 'polypeptide(L)'
;MKTKELMVVQIWHNIFAHSRSCPPEAARNSEAFASLFLNTFIEYRQKKPLKCYAIFFSALFAVCCLLSTAVEAKIYIDITSPGIKKLPIAIQEFSGTEGKQIADIIRDDLEFTGFFLCIDRAAYIESSAEAFNPKNWSVIGAEAVVKGTVIGEQNITAVVSLYDVFEGHEIFKKQYKTGKSAIRQLAHTIANDIYKHITGEEGIFGTKVAFVAEDEGKKGLYMMDWDGAGVKRLGIKGNFVLRPHWSQDGSKIVYSSERGGQWGIYLLDFTKMSEKKLFASRGLNIAGNFSPDGDEIMFSSSQDEMYGLYNLRISDSKLTRITSARWIEISPAVSPDGKLVAFVSDRGGTPQIYIMNRNGHDTRRLTFEGSYNTSPGWSPDNKKIVFVGR
;
A
#
# COMPACT_ATOMS: atom_id res chain seq x y z
N MET A 1 20.73 -44.60 -2.73
CA MET A 1 21.35 -43.43 -3.41
C MET A 1 20.33 -42.35 -3.76
N LYS A 2 19.16 -42.66 -4.34
CA LYS A 2 18.09 -41.66 -4.60
C LYS A 2 17.54 -40.95 -3.35
N THR A 3 17.62 -41.56 -2.17
CA THR A 3 17.10 -41.01 -0.91
C THR A 3 17.96 -39.91 -0.27
N LYS A 4 19.26 -39.81 -0.61
CA LYS A 4 20.14 -38.77 -0.06
C LYS A 4 20.16 -37.49 -0.93
N GLU A 5 19.91 -37.61 -2.23
CA GLU A 5 19.77 -36.46 -3.14
C GLU A 5 18.47 -35.68 -2.90
N LEU A 6 17.38 -36.39 -2.59
CA LEU A 6 16.11 -35.77 -2.16
C LEU A 6 16.24 -34.98 -0.85
N MET A 7 17.14 -35.39 0.06
CA MET A 7 17.29 -34.76 1.37
C MET A 7 17.96 -33.38 1.28
N VAL A 8 18.89 -33.17 0.35
CA VAL A 8 19.56 -31.87 0.14
C VAL A 8 18.60 -30.86 -0.53
N VAL A 9 17.76 -31.31 -1.47
CA VAL A 9 16.74 -30.47 -2.11
C VAL A 9 15.62 -30.10 -1.11
N GLN A 10 15.25 -31.02 -0.20
CA GLN A 10 14.27 -30.77 0.85
C GLN A 10 14.75 -29.74 1.89
N ILE A 11 16.05 -29.76 2.23
CA ILE A 11 16.65 -28.79 3.17
C ILE A 11 16.68 -27.39 2.55
N TRP A 12 17.00 -27.27 1.26
CA TRP A 12 16.98 -25.98 0.56
C TRP A 12 15.57 -25.38 0.41
N HIS A 13 14.56 -26.20 0.15
CA HIS A 13 13.16 -25.74 0.11
C HIS A 13 12.67 -25.26 1.49
N ASN A 14 13.06 -25.94 2.57
CA ASN A 14 12.61 -25.57 3.92
C ASN A 14 13.27 -24.30 4.47
N ILE A 15 14.51 -23.98 4.06
CA ILE A 15 15.22 -22.78 4.50
C ILE A 15 14.58 -21.50 3.90
N PHE A 16 14.12 -21.55 2.64
CA PHE A 16 13.46 -20.40 2.01
C PHE A 16 11.95 -20.29 2.34
N ALA A 17 11.28 -21.40 2.63
CA ALA A 17 9.84 -21.39 2.94
C ALA A 17 9.47 -20.78 4.31
N HIS A 18 10.44 -20.54 5.20
CA HIS A 18 10.19 -19.96 6.54
C HIS A 18 10.66 -18.51 6.72
N SER A 19 11.19 -17.88 5.67
CA SER A 19 11.57 -16.48 5.67
C SER A 19 10.37 -15.60 5.28
N ARG A 20 9.74 -14.93 6.25
CA ARG A 20 8.62 -13.97 6.01
C ARG A 20 9.07 -12.63 5.43
N SER A 21 10.33 -12.50 5.00
CA SER A 21 10.94 -11.22 4.64
C SER A 21 11.89 -11.29 3.43
N CYS A 22 11.71 -12.25 2.53
CA CYS A 22 12.53 -12.33 1.31
C CYS A 22 11.84 -11.62 0.11
N PRO A 23 12.45 -10.58 -0.49
CA PRO A 23 11.87 -9.93 -1.67
C PRO A 23 11.89 -10.85 -2.91
N PRO A 24 10.93 -10.71 -3.85
CA PRO A 24 10.77 -11.63 -5.00
C PRO A 24 12.00 -11.74 -5.92
N GLU A 25 12.82 -10.68 -6.01
CA GLU A 25 14.06 -10.67 -6.79
C GLU A 25 15.16 -11.55 -6.17
N ALA A 26 15.20 -11.66 -4.84
CA ALA A 26 16.14 -12.54 -4.14
C ALA A 26 15.82 -14.02 -4.38
N ALA A 27 14.53 -14.37 -4.49
CA ALA A 27 14.08 -15.72 -4.81
C ALA A 27 14.48 -16.13 -6.26
N ARG A 28 14.31 -15.26 -7.26
CA ARG A 28 14.74 -15.56 -8.64
C ARG A 28 16.25 -15.69 -8.78
N ASN A 29 17.02 -14.86 -8.09
CA ASN A 29 18.47 -14.97 -8.07
C ASN A 29 18.92 -16.28 -7.39
N SER A 30 18.19 -16.77 -6.39
CA SER A 30 18.47 -18.05 -5.73
C SER A 30 18.28 -19.27 -6.65
N GLU A 31 17.25 -19.27 -7.50
CA GLU A 31 17.01 -20.36 -8.48
C GLU A 31 18.04 -20.35 -9.60
N ALA A 32 18.41 -19.17 -10.10
CA ALA A 32 19.47 -19.02 -11.09
C ALA A 32 20.82 -19.50 -10.53
N PHE A 33 21.15 -19.14 -9.28
CA PHE A 33 22.34 -19.65 -8.59
C PHE A 33 22.29 -21.16 -8.41
N ALA A 34 21.16 -21.73 -7.99
CA ALA A 34 21.01 -23.18 -7.79
C ALA A 34 21.21 -23.96 -9.11
N SER A 35 20.71 -23.44 -10.24
CA SER A 35 20.88 -24.05 -11.56
C SER A 35 22.33 -24.00 -12.06
N LEU A 36 23.02 -22.87 -11.84
CA LEU A 36 24.44 -22.73 -12.15
C LEU A 36 25.28 -23.71 -11.31
N PHE A 37 24.93 -23.82 -10.01
CA PHE A 37 25.58 -24.70 -9.05
C PHE A 37 25.43 -26.19 -9.42
N LEU A 38 24.24 -26.60 -9.87
CA LEU A 38 23.96 -27.97 -10.28
C LEU A 38 24.74 -28.35 -11.55
N ASN A 39 24.86 -27.43 -12.51
CA ASN A 39 25.61 -27.67 -13.75
C ASN A 39 27.12 -27.74 -13.50
N THR A 40 27.67 -26.87 -12.65
CA THR A 40 29.09 -26.95 -12.24
C THR A 40 29.36 -28.22 -11.41
N PHE A 41 28.39 -28.67 -10.60
CA PHE A 41 28.50 -29.91 -9.81
C PHE A 41 28.57 -31.18 -10.68
N ILE A 42 27.86 -31.20 -11.81
CA ILE A 42 27.88 -32.34 -12.75
C ILE A 42 29.22 -32.42 -13.49
N GLU A 43 29.77 -31.29 -13.94
CA GLU A 43 31.08 -31.26 -14.61
C GLU A 43 32.25 -31.58 -13.67
N TYR A 44 32.17 -31.18 -12.40
CA TYR A 44 33.27 -31.33 -11.43
C TYR A 44 33.31 -32.71 -10.72
N ARG A 45 32.32 -33.60 -10.97
CA ARG A 45 32.20 -34.93 -10.33
C ARG A 45 33.19 -35.97 -10.87
N GLN A 46 33.89 -35.69 -11.98
CA GLN A 46 34.66 -36.73 -12.69
C GLN A 46 36.12 -36.93 -12.23
N LYS A 47 36.69 -36.14 -11.30
CA LYS A 47 38.17 -36.12 -11.15
C LYS A 47 38.80 -36.19 -9.75
N LYS A 48 38.09 -36.21 -8.61
CA LYS A 48 38.76 -36.18 -7.28
C LYS A 48 38.03 -36.98 -6.16
N PRO A 49 38.75 -37.41 -5.10
CA PRO A 49 38.20 -38.23 -4.00
C PRO A 49 37.26 -37.46 -3.04
N LEU A 50 36.28 -38.17 -2.46
CA LEU A 50 35.19 -37.65 -1.61
C LEU A 50 35.62 -36.69 -0.47
N LYS A 51 36.83 -36.83 0.08
CA LYS A 51 37.31 -36.01 1.19
C LYS A 51 37.54 -34.53 0.82
N CYS A 52 37.89 -34.24 -0.43
CA CYS A 52 38.05 -32.86 -0.89
C CYS A 52 36.71 -32.13 -1.04
N TYR A 53 35.60 -32.86 -1.28
CA TYR A 53 34.26 -32.28 -1.38
C TYR A 53 33.73 -31.79 -0.03
N ALA A 54 33.94 -32.56 1.03
CA ALA A 54 33.51 -32.17 2.36
C ALA A 54 34.18 -30.87 2.82
N ILE A 55 35.49 -30.74 2.58
CA ILE A 55 36.27 -29.55 2.96
C ILE A 55 35.83 -28.32 2.15
N PHE A 56 35.64 -28.47 0.84
CA PHE A 56 35.20 -27.37 -0.03
C PHE A 56 33.77 -26.90 0.33
N PHE A 57 32.84 -27.82 0.55
CA PHE A 57 31.47 -27.47 0.97
C PHE A 57 31.43 -26.88 2.38
N SER A 58 32.25 -27.36 3.33
CA SER A 58 32.33 -26.75 4.66
C SER A 58 32.95 -25.35 4.62
N ALA A 59 33.95 -25.13 3.77
CA ALA A 59 34.56 -23.81 3.59
C ALA A 59 33.59 -22.84 2.90
N LEU A 60 32.84 -23.29 1.89
CA LEU A 60 31.84 -22.48 1.20
C LEU A 60 30.64 -22.15 2.11
N PHE A 61 30.19 -23.11 2.92
CA PHE A 61 29.14 -22.89 3.92
C PHE A 61 29.60 -21.89 4.99
N ALA A 62 30.84 -22.01 5.47
CA ALA A 62 31.43 -21.03 6.40
C ALA A 62 31.53 -19.63 5.79
N VAL A 63 31.90 -19.50 4.50
CA VAL A 63 31.93 -18.22 3.79
C VAL A 63 30.52 -17.64 3.59
N CYS A 64 29.52 -18.46 3.28
CA CYS A 64 28.12 -18.01 3.21
C CYS A 64 27.58 -17.55 4.57
N CYS A 65 27.92 -18.25 5.66
CA CYS A 65 27.56 -17.81 7.02
C CYS A 65 28.30 -16.52 7.43
N LEU A 66 29.54 -16.32 6.98
CA LEU A 66 30.30 -15.08 7.22
C LEU A 66 29.79 -13.89 6.38
N LEU A 67 29.15 -14.15 5.22
CA LEU A 67 28.50 -13.15 4.38
C LEU A 67 27.03 -12.90 4.77
N SER A 68 26.49 -13.70 5.70
CA SER A 68 25.16 -13.52 6.28
C SER A 68 25.22 -12.48 7.38
N THR A 69 25.48 -11.22 7.03
CA THR A 69 25.11 -10.14 7.96
C THR A 69 23.59 -10.12 8.00
N ALA A 70 23.01 -10.52 9.12
CA ALA A 70 21.64 -10.17 9.41
C ALA A 70 21.60 -8.65 9.46
N VAL A 71 21.15 -8.02 8.38
CA VAL A 71 20.71 -6.63 8.44
C VAL A 71 19.44 -6.68 9.26
N GLU A 72 19.59 -6.57 10.58
CA GLU A 72 18.47 -6.34 11.47
C GLU A 72 18.00 -4.92 11.17
N ALA A 73 16.87 -4.81 10.46
CA ALA A 73 16.23 -3.53 10.25
C ALA A 73 15.74 -3.04 11.64
N LYS A 74 16.50 -2.11 12.23
CA LYS A 74 16.16 -1.49 13.51
C LYS A 74 14.85 -0.72 13.33
N ILE A 75 13.81 -1.13 14.07
CA ILE A 75 12.52 -0.43 14.13
C ILE A 75 12.63 0.61 15.25
N TYR A 76 12.55 1.89 14.90
CA TYR A 76 12.65 3.00 15.85
C TYR A 76 11.30 3.30 16.52
N ILE A 77 10.19 3.03 15.81
CA ILE A 77 8.83 3.18 16.33
C ILE A 77 8.06 1.89 16.10
N ASP A 78 7.63 1.25 17.18
CA ASP A 78 6.62 0.18 17.12
C ASP A 78 5.22 0.81 17.08
N ILE A 79 4.66 0.91 15.87
CA ILE A 79 3.34 1.47 15.64
C ILE A 79 2.19 0.61 16.20
N THR A 80 2.48 -0.61 16.68
CA THR A 80 1.47 -1.52 17.23
C THR A 80 1.31 -1.41 18.75
N SER A 81 2.20 -0.66 19.41
CA SER A 81 2.18 -0.47 20.86
C SER A 81 0.95 0.34 21.31
N PRO A 82 0.27 -0.05 22.41
CA PRO A 82 -0.90 0.65 22.94
C PRO A 82 -0.58 2.04 23.53
N GLY A 83 0.69 2.34 23.79
CA GLY A 83 1.18 3.67 24.16
C GLY A 83 2.13 4.19 23.09
N ILE A 84 1.64 5.06 22.20
CA ILE A 84 2.49 5.65 21.16
C ILE A 84 3.35 6.76 21.78
N LYS A 85 4.63 6.45 22.02
CA LYS A 85 5.64 7.48 22.27
C LYS A 85 5.98 8.11 20.92
N LYS A 86 5.74 9.43 20.79
CA LYS A 86 6.16 10.17 19.60
C LYS A 86 7.68 10.25 19.53
N LEU A 87 8.27 10.02 18.36
CA LEU A 87 9.70 10.23 18.11
C LEU A 87 9.97 11.72 17.87
N PRO A 88 10.76 12.40 18.73
CA PRO A 88 11.19 13.77 18.47
C PRO A 88 12.14 13.79 17.26
N ILE A 89 11.73 14.46 16.19
CA ILE A 89 12.49 14.55 14.95
C ILE A 89 12.70 16.01 14.56
N ALA A 90 13.92 16.38 14.19
CA ALA A 90 14.22 17.68 13.62
C ALA A 90 14.27 17.57 12.09
N ILE A 91 13.39 18.30 11.39
CA ILE A 91 13.44 18.45 9.94
C ILE A 91 14.07 19.80 9.63
N GLN A 92 15.33 19.79 9.21
CA GLN A 92 16.06 21.01 8.85
C GLN A 92 15.44 21.65 7.61
N GLU A 93 15.44 22.97 7.54
CA GLU A 93 15.20 23.65 6.26
C GLU A 93 16.32 23.30 5.27
N PHE A 94 15.95 22.63 4.18
CA PHE A 94 16.94 22.20 3.19
C PHE A 94 17.51 23.41 2.47
N SER A 95 18.79 23.34 2.13
CA SER A 95 19.44 24.38 1.33
C SER A 95 18.95 24.38 -0.13
N GLY A 96 18.99 25.55 -0.78
CA GLY A 96 18.54 25.73 -2.16
C GLY A 96 17.10 26.26 -2.29
N THR A 97 16.74 26.74 -3.49
CA THR A 97 15.51 27.52 -3.76
C THR A 97 14.22 26.80 -3.33
N GLU A 98 14.13 25.49 -3.57
CA GLU A 98 12.92 24.68 -3.29
C GLU A 98 13.05 23.89 -1.97
N GLY A 99 14.15 24.07 -1.24
CA GLY A 99 14.49 23.28 -0.06
C GLY A 99 13.51 23.45 1.09
N LYS A 100 13.10 24.69 1.36
CA LYS A 100 12.09 24.99 2.38
C LYS A 100 10.76 24.31 2.10
N GLN A 101 10.27 24.37 0.86
CA GLN A 101 8.99 23.74 0.49
C GLN A 101 9.02 22.22 0.71
N ILE A 102 10.10 21.56 0.30
CA ILE A 102 10.27 20.12 0.49
C ILE A 102 10.29 19.77 1.99
N ALA A 103 11.05 20.51 2.79
CA ALA A 103 11.14 20.30 4.23
C ALA A 103 9.80 20.54 4.96
N ASP A 104 9.03 21.54 4.53
CA ASP A 104 7.70 21.84 5.08
C ASP A 104 6.73 20.67 4.83
N ILE A 105 6.67 20.16 3.59
CA ILE A 105 5.79 19.02 3.24
C ILE A 105 6.20 17.75 4.02
N ILE A 106 7.49 17.43 4.10
CA ILE A 106 7.97 16.28 4.87
C ILE A 106 7.54 16.39 6.34
N ARG A 107 7.63 17.59 6.92
CA ARG A 107 7.23 17.83 8.30
C ARG A 107 5.73 17.59 8.49
N ASP A 108 4.90 18.14 7.61
CA ASP A 108 3.44 18.00 7.68
C ASP A 108 3.00 16.54 7.47
N ASP A 109 3.64 15.83 6.54
CA ASP A 109 3.43 14.39 6.28
C ASP A 109 3.69 13.55 7.54
N LEU A 110 4.88 13.71 8.14
CA LEU A 110 5.26 12.92 9.32
C LEU A 110 4.42 13.29 10.54
N GLU A 111 4.14 14.58 10.76
CA GLU A 111 3.35 15.06 11.89
C GLU A 111 1.91 14.53 11.86
N PHE A 112 1.29 14.43 10.68
CA PHE A 112 -0.07 13.90 10.52
C PHE A 112 -0.23 12.48 11.08
N THR A 113 0.80 11.65 10.97
CA THR A 113 0.72 10.24 11.41
C THR A 113 0.54 10.10 12.93
N GLY A 114 0.89 11.13 13.70
CA GLY A 114 0.89 11.09 15.15
C GLY A 114 2.05 10.31 15.77
N PHE A 115 2.93 9.69 14.97
CA PHE A 115 4.13 8.98 15.45
C PHE A 115 5.33 9.89 15.65
N PHE A 116 5.34 11.06 15.03
CA PHE A 116 6.45 12.01 15.06
C PHE A 116 6.07 13.25 15.86
N LEU A 117 7.06 13.80 16.56
CA LEU A 117 7.02 15.12 17.17
C LEU A 117 8.07 15.97 16.47
N CYS A 118 7.65 16.80 15.52
CA CYS A 118 8.57 17.69 14.82
C CYS A 118 9.02 18.82 15.74
N ILE A 119 10.32 18.93 15.98
CA ILE A 119 10.89 19.96 16.84
C ILE A 119 10.81 21.32 16.15
N ASP A 120 10.51 22.37 16.92
CA ASP A 120 10.45 23.74 16.41
C ASP A 120 11.82 24.17 15.87
N ARG A 121 11.83 24.73 14.65
CA ARG A 121 13.06 25.17 13.97
C ARG A 121 13.80 26.27 14.74
N ALA A 122 13.10 27.05 15.57
CA ALA A 122 13.72 28.06 16.42
C ALA A 122 14.67 27.48 17.49
N ALA A 123 14.56 26.18 17.79
CA ALA A 123 15.47 25.50 18.71
C ALA A 123 16.77 25.01 18.03
N TYR A 124 16.86 25.02 16.70
CA TYR A 124 17.97 24.40 15.99
C TYR A 124 19.29 25.16 16.22
N ILE A 125 20.32 24.43 16.64
CA ILE A 125 21.63 25.00 17.00
C ILE A 125 22.57 25.06 15.78
N GLU A 126 22.41 24.16 14.81
CA GLU A 126 23.21 24.13 13.58
C GLU A 126 22.41 24.49 12.34
N SER A 127 23.09 25.07 11.35
CA SER A 127 22.53 25.38 10.04
C SER A 127 22.55 24.18 9.09
N SER A 128 21.84 24.32 7.96
CA SER A 128 21.84 23.29 6.91
C SER A 128 23.17 23.11 6.19
N ALA A 129 24.08 24.09 6.27
CA ALA A 129 25.42 24.03 5.65
C ALA A 129 26.45 23.31 6.53
N GLU A 130 26.22 23.24 7.83
CA GLU A 130 27.13 22.61 8.79
C GLU A 130 27.02 21.09 8.74
N ALA A 131 28.11 20.39 9.08
CA ALA A 131 28.08 18.94 9.25
C ALA A 131 27.21 18.56 10.46
N PHE A 132 26.55 17.40 10.38
CA PHE A 132 25.75 16.89 11.48
C PHE A 132 26.61 16.68 12.73
N ASN A 133 26.22 17.31 13.84
CA ASN A 133 26.81 17.10 15.15
C ASN A 133 25.74 16.65 16.16
N PRO A 134 25.76 15.39 16.63
CA PRO A 134 24.75 14.84 17.54
C PRO A 134 24.53 15.65 18.83
N LYS A 135 25.57 16.35 19.30
CA LYS A 135 25.49 17.17 20.52
C LYS A 135 24.57 18.39 20.36
N ASN A 136 24.50 18.94 19.15
CA ASN A 136 23.63 20.08 18.85
C ASN A 136 22.14 19.70 18.90
N TRP A 137 21.84 18.42 18.68
CA TRP A 137 20.49 17.91 18.52
C TRP A 137 19.96 17.24 19.79
N SER A 138 20.82 16.49 20.48
CA SER A 138 20.46 15.83 21.75
C SER A 138 20.08 16.83 22.84
N VAL A 139 20.70 18.02 22.88
CA VAL A 139 20.39 19.09 23.87
C VAL A 139 18.97 19.64 23.69
N ILE A 140 18.41 19.61 22.49
CA ILE A 140 17.04 20.02 22.21
C ILE A 140 16.06 18.85 22.18
N GLY A 141 16.52 17.66 22.59
CA GLY A 141 15.70 16.46 22.70
C GLY A 141 15.40 15.76 21.38
N ALA A 142 16.10 16.09 20.29
CA ALA A 142 15.95 15.37 19.02
C ALA A 142 16.51 13.94 19.12
N GLU A 143 15.73 12.97 18.68
CA GLU A 143 16.17 11.57 18.55
C GLU A 143 16.58 11.25 17.09
N ALA A 144 16.01 11.97 16.12
CA ALA A 144 16.39 11.88 14.70
C ALA A 144 16.49 13.26 14.03
N VAL A 145 17.32 13.36 13.00
CA VAL A 145 17.51 14.61 12.23
C VAL A 145 17.48 14.34 10.74
N VAL A 146 16.75 15.17 9.99
CA VAL A 146 16.72 15.15 8.53
C VAL A 146 17.39 16.40 8.00
N LYS A 147 18.45 16.23 7.21
CA LYS A 147 19.14 17.32 6.50
C LYS A 147 19.05 17.10 5.00
N GLY A 148 19.05 18.18 4.24
CA GLY A 148 19.00 18.08 2.78
C GLY A 148 19.55 19.29 2.04
N THR A 149 19.98 19.02 0.81
CA THR A 149 20.43 20.02 -0.16
C THR A 149 19.67 19.83 -1.46
N VAL A 150 19.15 20.92 -2.00
CA VAL A 150 18.38 20.94 -3.24
C VAL A 150 19.11 21.81 -4.26
N ILE A 151 19.36 21.23 -5.44
CA ILE A 151 20.14 21.86 -6.51
C ILE A 151 19.32 21.82 -7.80
N GLY A 152 19.43 22.89 -8.59
CA GLY A 152 18.77 23.03 -9.89
C GLY A 152 17.44 23.80 -9.81
N GLU A 153 16.99 24.28 -10.97
CA GLU A 153 15.74 25.06 -11.08
C GLU A 153 14.64 24.28 -11.80
N GLN A 154 14.93 23.75 -13.00
CA GLN A 154 13.96 22.97 -13.77
C GLN A 154 14.08 21.47 -13.51
N ASN A 155 15.31 20.98 -13.43
CA ASN A 155 15.65 19.62 -13.03
C ASN A 155 16.18 19.67 -11.60
N ILE A 156 15.32 19.34 -10.65
CA ILE A 156 15.62 19.37 -9.23
C ILE A 156 16.35 18.09 -8.85
N THR A 157 17.47 18.24 -8.16
CA THR A 157 18.16 17.16 -7.46
C THR A 157 18.16 17.46 -5.97
N ALA A 158 17.51 16.60 -5.18
CA ALA A 158 17.56 16.67 -3.73
C ALA A 158 18.47 15.55 -3.19
N VAL A 159 19.42 15.89 -2.32
CA VAL A 159 20.19 14.91 -1.55
C VAL A 159 19.74 15.04 -0.11
N VAL A 160 19.15 13.99 0.43
CA VAL A 160 18.58 14.00 1.79
C VAL A 160 19.25 12.91 2.60
N SER A 161 19.62 13.27 3.83
CA SER A 161 20.18 12.37 4.83
C SER A 161 19.27 12.33 6.06
N LEU A 162 19.08 11.14 6.62
CA LEU A 162 18.46 10.90 7.92
C LEU A 162 19.54 10.43 8.89
N TYR A 163 19.60 11.02 10.08
CA TYR A 163 20.59 10.70 11.11
C TYR A 163 19.93 10.22 12.41
N ASP A 164 20.59 9.27 13.07
CA ASP A 164 20.31 8.90 14.46
C ASP A 164 21.11 9.82 15.39
N VAL A 165 20.45 10.53 16.30
CA VAL A 165 21.10 11.46 17.23
C VAL A 165 21.79 10.74 18.38
N PHE A 166 21.27 9.60 18.81
CA PHE A 166 21.83 8.85 19.93
C PHE A 166 23.12 8.14 19.54
N GLU A 167 23.13 7.44 18.41
CA GLU A 167 24.31 6.74 17.89
C GLU A 167 25.24 7.68 17.12
N GLY A 168 24.72 8.81 16.65
CA GLY A 168 25.48 9.84 15.97
C GLY A 168 25.93 9.44 14.57
N HIS A 169 25.20 8.56 13.89
CA HIS A 169 25.51 8.10 12.53
C HIS A 169 24.40 8.45 11.52
N GLU A 170 24.74 8.39 10.24
CA GLU A 170 23.78 8.52 9.13
C GLU A 170 23.03 7.20 8.94
N ILE A 171 21.70 7.21 9.07
CA ILE A 171 20.83 6.05 8.81
C ILE A 171 20.76 5.80 7.31
N PHE A 172 20.53 6.87 6.53
CA PHE A 172 20.62 6.80 5.08
C PHE A 172 21.00 8.16 4.49
N LYS A 173 21.54 8.11 3.27
CA LYS A 173 21.67 9.26 2.35
C LYS A 173 21.22 8.85 0.97
N LYS A 174 20.26 9.59 0.42
CA LYS A 174 19.65 9.25 -0.87
C LYS A 174 19.54 10.49 -1.74
N GLN A 175 19.84 10.30 -3.02
CA GLN A 175 19.65 11.31 -4.05
C GLN A 175 18.34 11.05 -4.79
N TYR A 176 17.58 12.11 -4.99
CA TYR A 176 16.31 12.10 -5.70
C TYR A 176 16.36 13.10 -6.83
N LYS A 177 15.69 12.79 -7.94
CA LYS A 177 15.63 13.65 -9.12
C LYS A 177 14.19 13.81 -9.57
N THR A 178 13.80 15.03 -9.90
CA THR A 178 12.47 15.34 -10.41
C THR A 178 12.47 16.60 -11.27
N GLY A 179 11.38 16.85 -11.99
CA GLY A 179 11.12 18.14 -12.61
C GLY A 179 10.46 19.10 -11.62
N LYS A 180 10.59 20.42 -11.84
CA LYS A 180 10.01 21.46 -10.97
C LYS A 180 8.52 21.24 -10.65
N SER A 181 7.74 20.76 -11.61
CA SER A 181 6.29 20.50 -11.43
C SER A 181 5.96 19.36 -10.46
N ALA A 182 6.93 18.53 -10.08
CA ALA A 182 6.74 17.35 -9.24
C ALA A 182 7.54 17.42 -7.92
N ILE A 183 7.93 18.61 -7.47
CA ILE A 183 8.61 18.85 -6.18
C ILE A 183 7.79 18.30 -5.01
N ARG A 184 6.48 18.48 -5.04
CA ARG A 184 5.59 18.01 -3.98
C ARG A 184 5.53 16.48 -3.91
N GLN A 185 5.40 15.80 -5.06
CA GLN A 185 5.48 14.34 -5.10
C GLN A 185 6.86 13.83 -4.64
N LEU A 186 7.92 14.56 -4.96
CA LEU A 186 9.26 14.28 -4.44
C LEU A 186 9.30 14.37 -2.90
N ALA A 187 8.74 15.43 -2.32
CA ALA A 187 8.70 15.59 -0.86
C ALA A 187 7.97 14.43 -0.17
N HIS A 188 6.80 14.03 -0.68
CA HIS A 188 6.07 12.85 -0.18
C HIS A 188 6.87 11.55 -0.31
N THR A 189 7.65 11.41 -1.39
CA THR A 189 8.53 10.25 -1.59
C THR A 189 9.62 10.21 -0.52
N ILE A 190 10.24 11.36 -0.24
CA ILE A 190 11.24 11.50 0.82
C ILE A 190 10.62 11.20 2.19
N ALA A 191 9.41 11.71 2.47
CA ALA A 191 8.69 11.44 3.70
C ALA A 191 8.39 9.94 3.87
N ASN A 192 7.97 9.24 2.80
CA ASN A 192 7.77 7.79 2.83
C ASN A 192 9.06 7.03 3.13
N ASP A 193 10.18 7.42 2.53
CA ASP A 193 11.48 6.81 2.81
C ASP A 193 11.88 7.02 4.27
N ILE A 194 11.72 8.23 4.83
CA ILE A 194 11.97 8.50 6.25
C ILE A 194 11.05 7.65 7.14
N TYR A 195 9.75 7.66 6.86
CA TYR A 195 8.74 6.91 7.59
C TYR A 195 9.08 5.42 7.61
N LYS A 196 9.46 4.84 6.48
CA LYS A 196 9.83 3.42 6.37
C LYS A 196 11.08 3.06 7.13
N HIS A 197 12.14 3.89 7.08
CA HIS A 197 13.36 3.62 7.86
C HIS A 197 13.12 3.69 9.37
N ILE A 198 12.13 4.47 9.81
CA ILE A 198 11.83 4.66 11.24
C ILE A 198 10.82 3.63 11.75
N THR A 199 9.77 3.33 10.98
CA THR A 199 8.64 2.49 11.42
C THR A 199 8.72 1.05 10.89
N GLY A 200 9.51 0.80 9.84
CA GLY A 200 9.52 -0.46 9.10
C GLY A 200 8.37 -0.64 8.11
N GLU A 201 7.41 0.30 8.07
CA GLU A 201 6.18 0.20 7.29
C GLU A 201 6.16 1.19 6.11
N GLU A 202 5.39 0.88 5.07
CA GLU A 202 5.20 1.79 3.94
C GLU A 202 4.32 2.98 4.34
N GLY A 203 4.75 4.19 3.97
CA GLY A 203 3.97 5.41 4.18
C GLY A 203 2.88 5.61 3.13
N ILE A 204 1.91 6.47 3.44
CA ILE A 204 0.75 6.76 2.57
C ILE A 204 0.89 8.07 1.77
N PHE A 205 2.02 8.78 1.91
CA PHE A 205 2.10 10.18 1.48
C PHE A 205 2.08 10.36 -0.04
N GLY A 206 2.28 9.29 -0.81
CA GLY A 206 2.17 9.30 -2.27
C GLY A 206 0.76 9.00 -2.79
N THR A 207 -0.19 8.70 -1.90
CA THR A 207 -1.52 8.22 -2.28
C THR A 207 -2.48 9.35 -2.67
N LYS A 208 -3.63 8.96 -3.23
CA LYS A 208 -4.69 9.88 -3.66
C LYS A 208 -6.04 9.47 -3.11
N VAL A 209 -6.90 10.46 -2.90
CA VAL A 209 -8.29 10.26 -2.49
C VAL A 209 -9.19 10.61 -3.67
N ALA A 210 -10.07 9.68 -4.05
CA ALA A 210 -11.15 9.93 -5.00
C ALA A 210 -12.45 10.09 -4.23
N PHE A 211 -13.22 11.13 -4.54
CA PHE A 211 -14.45 11.46 -3.81
C PHE A 211 -15.49 12.12 -4.71
N VAL A 212 -16.75 12.07 -4.29
CA VAL A 212 -17.83 12.78 -4.97
C VAL A 212 -18.03 14.11 -4.26
N ALA A 213 -18.07 15.20 -5.02
CA ALA A 213 -18.43 16.52 -4.53
C ALA A 213 -19.43 17.20 -5.48
N GLU A 214 -20.10 18.23 -4.96
CA GLU A 214 -21.04 19.05 -5.71
C GLU A 214 -20.49 20.46 -5.84
N ASP A 215 -20.48 20.97 -7.07
CA ASP A 215 -19.99 22.30 -7.40
C ASP A 215 -21.00 22.97 -8.34
N GLU A 216 -21.49 24.14 -7.94
CA GLU A 216 -22.58 24.87 -8.62
C GLU A 216 -23.79 23.99 -9.00
N GLY A 217 -24.20 23.10 -8.09
CA GLY A 217 -25.33 22.18 -8.29
C GLY A 217 -25.03 20.98 -9.18
N LYS A 218 -23.77 20.78 -9.62
CA LYS A 218 -23.34 19.64 -10.42
C LYS A 218 -22.48 18.70 -9.60
N LYS A 219 -22.99 17.50 -9.34
CA LYS A 219 -22.20 16.42 -8.73
C LYS A 219 -21.14 15.91 -9.72
N GLY A 220 -19.95 15.64 -9.22
CA GLY A 220 -18.84 15.12 -10.02
C GLY A 220 -17.89 14.28 -9.20
N LEU A 221 -17.02 13.56 -9.89
CA LEU A 221 -15.91 12.84 -9.27
C LEU A 221 -14.69 13.77 -9.21
N TYR A 222 -14.08 13.84 -8.04
CA TYR A 222 -12.90 14.64 -7.76
C TYR A 222 -11.79 13.74 -7.25
N MET A 223 -10.57 14.23 -7.38
CA MET A 223 -9.38 13.59 -6.86
C MET A 223 -8.49 14.63 -6.19
N MET A 224 -7.85 14.25 -5.10
CA MET A 224 -6.87 15.06 -4.38
C MET A 224 -5.73 14.17 -3.89
N ASP A 225 -4.62 14.79 -3.49
CA ASP A 225 -3.57 14.11 -2.76
C ASP A 225 -4.06 13.70 -1.36
N TRP A 226 -3.34 12.80 -0.70
CA TRP A 226 -3.71 12.24 0.60
C TRP A 226 -3.98 13.31 1.69
N ASP A 227 -3.27 14.44 1.63
CA ASP A 227 -3.37 15.57 2.56
C ASP A 227 -4.41 16.63 2.14
N GLY A 228 -5.15 16.37 1.06
CA GLY A 228 -6.20 17.26 0.55
C GLY A 228 -5.74 18.31 -0.45
N ALA A 229 -4.44 18.42 -0.77
CA ALA A 229 -4.00 19.34 -1.80
C ALA A 229 -4.33 18.83 -3.22
N GLY A 230 -4.22 19.72 -4.21
CA GLY A 230 -4.34 19.34 -5.62
C GLY A 230 -5.73 18.86 -6.04
N VAL A 231 -6.79 19.33 -5.36
CA VAL A 231 -8.18 19.00 -5.69
C VAL A 231 -8.46 19.27 -7.17
N LYS A 232 -8.86 18.23 -7.89
CA LYS A 232 -9.16 18.29 -9.32
C LYS A 232 -10.43 17.52 -9.64
N ARG A 233 -11.32 18.15 -10.40
CA ARG A 233 -12.48 17.46 -10.99
C ARG A 233 -12.01 16.52 -12.11
N LEU A 234 -12.40 15.26 -12.03
CA LEU A 234 -12.28 14.31 -13.13
C LEU A 234 -13.43 14.61 -14.09
N GLY A 235 -13.12 15.01 -15.33
CA GLY A 235 -14.08 15.50 -16.34
C GLY A 235 -15.04 14.43 -16.89
N ILE A 236 -15.67 13.67 -16.00
CA ILE A 236 -16.60 12.60 -16.31
C ILE A 236 -18.01 13.14 -16.54
N LYS A 237 -18.77 12.45 -17.38
CA LYS A 237 -20.16 12.78 -17.68
C LYS A 237 -21.10 12.11 -16.68
N GLY A 238 -22.23 12.74 -16.38
CA GLY A 238 -23.29 12.16 -15.55
C GLY A 238 -23.94 13.19 -14.65
N ASN A 239 -25.23 12.99 -14.36
CA ASN A 239 -26.00 13.89 -13.51
C ASN A 239 -25.82 13.55 -12.03
N PHE A 240 -25.71 12.24 -11.75
CA PHE A 240 -25.42 11.71 -10.42
C PHE A 240 -24.24 10.76 -10.51
N VAL A 241 -23.33 10.89 -9.55
CA VAL A 241 -22.14 10.07 -9.40
C VAL A 241 -22.14 9.55 -7.98
N LEU A 242 -21.97 8.24 -7.80
CA LEU A 242 -21.89 7.60 -6.49
C LEU A 242 -20.52 6.95 -6.31
N ARG A 243 -20.15 6.82 -5.03
CA ARG A 243 -18.98 6.15 -4.43
C ARG A 243 -17.99 5.53 -5.43
N PRO A 244 -16.80 6.14 -5.60
CA PRO A 244 -15.71 5.52 -6.37
C PRO A 244 -15.02 4.42 -5.55
N HIS A 245 -14.50 3.42 -6.25
CA HIS A 245 -13.64 2.37 -5.70
C HIS A 245 -12.40 2.22 -6.57
N TRP A 246 -11.22 2.30 -5.95
CA TRP A 246 -9.93 2.09 -6.62
C TRP A 246 -9.68 0.60 -6.86
N SER A 247 -8.99 0.28 -7.96
CA SER A 247 -8.27 -1.00 -8.09
C SER A 247 -7.06 -1.02 -7.15
N GLN A 248 -6.62 -2.20 -6.73
CA GLN A 248 -5.53 -2.36 -5.76
C GLN A 248 -4.21 -1.73 -6.22
N ASP A 249 -3.97 -1.70 -7.54
CA ASP A 249 -2.81 -1.09 -8.19
C ASP A 249 -2.94 0.43 -8.40
N GLY A 250 -4.07 1.03 -8.05
CA GLY A 250 -4.35 2.46 -8.25
C GLY A 250 -4.53 2.88 -9.71
N SER A 251 -4.59 1.93 -10.67
CA SER A 251 -4.64 2.26 -12.10
C SER A 251 -6.04 2.53 -12.63
N LYS A 252 -7.08 2.12 -11.87
CA LYS A 252 -8.49 2.21 -12.28
C LYS A 252 -9.39 2.64 -11.14
N ILE A 253 -10.52 3.24 -11.50
CA ILE A 253 -11.66 3.49 -10.60
C ILE A 253 -12.92 2.90 -11.20
N VAL A 254 -13.71 2.18 -10.41
CA VAL A 254 -15.12 1.95 -10.73
C VAL A 254 -16.03 2.82 -9.91
N TYR A 255 -17.12 3.24 -10.53
CA TYR A 255 -18.10 4.11 -9.90
C TYR A 255 -19.47 3.94 -10.56
N SER A 256 -20.51 4.36 -9.85
CA SER A 256 -21.88 4.35 -10.38
C SER A 256 -22.29 5.74 -10.86
N SER A 257 -22.99 5.80 -11.98
CA SER A 257 -23.53 7.06 -12.48
C SER A 257 -24.87 6.88 -13.17
N GLU A 258 -25.73 7.89 -13.03
CA GLU A 258 -26.98 8.00 -13.78
C GLU A 258 -26.73 8.85 -15.04
N ARG A 259 -27.03 8.26 -16.20
CA ARG A 259 -27.01 8.94 -17.50
C ARG A 259 -28.28 8.61 -18.29
N GLY A 260 -29.09 9.61 -18.60
CA GLY A 260 -30.25 9.46 -19.48
C GLY A 260 -31.41 8.62 -18.90
N GLY A 261 -31.61 8.68 -17.59
CA GLY A 261 -32.58 7.90 -16.82
C GLY A 261 -32.10 6.51 -16.40
N GLN A 262 -30.84 6.13 -16.69
CA GLN A 262 -30.33 4.78 -16.44
C GLN A 262 -29.08 4.80 -15.55
N TRP A 263 -29.12 4.02 -14.47
CA TRP A 263 -27.96 3.76 -13.63
C TRP A 263 -27.02 2.75 -14.28
N GLY A 264 -25.76 3.12 -14.43
CA GLY A 264 -24.71 2.25 -14.92
C GLY A 264 -23.49 2.24 -14.00
N ILE A 265 -22.65 1.22 -14.19
CA ILE A 265 -21.33 1.12 -13.60
C ILE A 265 -20.30 1.45 -14.68
N TYR A 266 -19.40 2.35 -14.35
CA TYR A 266 -18.40 2.91 -15.24
C TYR A 266 -17.01 2.65 -14.68
N LEU A 267 -16.08 2.39 -15.58
CA LEU A 267 -14.66 2.19 -15.32
C LEU A 267 -13.88 3.37 -15.89
N LEU A 268 -13.11 4.04 -15.05
CA LEU A 268 -12.06 4.96 -15.46
C LEU A 268 -10.73 4.21 -15.44
N ASP A 269 -10.00 4.28 -16.54
CA ASP A 269 -8.67 3.70 -16.69
C ASP A 269 -7.66 4.83 -16.90
N PHE A 270 -6.78 5.03 -15.92
CA PHE A 270 -5.76 6.07 -15.96
C PHE A 270 -4.55 5.70 -16.83
N THR A 271 -4.36 4.42 -17.14
CA THR A 271 -3.29 3.99 -18.04
C THR A 271 -3.63 4.30 -19.49
N LYS A 272 -4.90 4.14 -19.85
CA LYS A 272 -5.43 4.40 -21.20
C LYS A 272 -6.07 5.77 -21.35
N MET A 273 -6.19 6.52 -20.25
CA MET A 273 -6.91 7.79 -20.19
C MET A 273 -8.31 7.67 -20.80
N SER A 274 -9.05 6.62 -20.41
CA SER A 274 -10.31 6.25 -21.04
C SER A 274 -11.41 5.94 -20.01
N GLU A 275 -12.66 6.04 -20.46
CA GLU A 275 -13.83 5.61 -19.71
C GLU A 275 -14.59 4.53 -20.48
N LYS A 276 -15.02 3.48 -19.77
CA LYS A 276 -15.86 2.41 -20.32
C LYS A 276 -17.08 2.18 -19.42
N LYS A 277 -18.27 2.11 -20.00
CA LYS A 277 -19.46 1.56 -19.32
C LYS A 277 -19.30 0.05 -19.21
N LEU A 278 -19.23 -0.47 -17.99
CA LEU A 278 -19.09 -1.91 -17.74
C LEU A 278 -20.44 -2.61 -17.71
N PHE A 279 -21.44 -1.98 -17.09
CA PHE A 279 -22.73 -2.59 -16.87
C PHE A 279 -23.84 -1.54 -16.80
N ALA A 280 -25.01 -1.88 -17.29
CA ALA A 280 -26.24 -1.12 -17.09
C ALA A 280 -27.44 -2.04 -17.26
N SER A 281 -28.46 -1.81 -16.47
CA SER A 281 -29.72 -2.55 -16.47
C SER A 281 -30.87 -1.61 -16.08
N ARG A 282 -32.09 -2.11 -16.03
CA ARG A 282 -33.20 -1.40 -15.39
C ARG A 282 -33.00 -1.45 -13.87
N GLY A 283 -33.29 -0.34 -13.18
CA GLY A 283 -33.13 -0.24 -11.73
C GLY A 283 -31.81 0.40 -11.32
N LEU A 284 -31.46 0.25 -10.04
CA LEU A 284 -30.27 0.86 -9.46
C LEU A 284 -29.09 -0.11 -9.50
N ASN A 285 -27.94 0.39 -9.94
CA ASN A 285 -26.68 -0.35 -9.99
C ASN A 285 -25.64 0.40 -9.17
N ILE A 286 -25.22 -0.17 -8.04
CA ILE A 286 -24.26 0.45 -7.12
C ILE A 286 -22.96 -0.36 -7.16
N ALA A 287 -21.89 0.25 -7.64
CA ALA A 287 -20.56 -0.33 -7.68
C ALA A 287 -20.08 -0.67 -6.26
N GLY A 288 -19.50 -1.85 -6.10
CA GLY A 288 -18.59 -2.16 -5.01
C GLY A 288 -17.15 -2.08 -5.49
N ASN A 289 -16.26 -2.84 -4.85
CA ASN A 289 -14.85 -2.85 -5.19
C ASN A 289 -14.45 -3.93 -6.20
N PHE A 290 -13.23 -3.79 -6.69
CA PHE A 290 -12.55 -4.78 -7.51
C PHE A 290 -12.21 -6.05 -6.71
N SER A 291 -12.04 -7.14 -7.45
CA SER A 291 -11.20 -8.26 -7.02
C SER A 291 -9.74 -7.82 -6.80
N PRO A 292 -8.95 -8.57 -6.01
CA PRO A 292 -7.54 -8.22 -5.78
C PRO A 292 -6.69 -8.16 -7.04
N ASP A 293 -7.00 -8.99 -8.04
CA ASP A 293 -6.34 -9.00 -9.36
C ASP A 293 -6.84 -7.88 -10.31
N GLY A 294 -7.93 -7.20 -9.96
CA GLY A 294 -8.51 -6.12 -10.76
C GLY A 294 -9.31 -6.56 -11.99
N ASP A 295 -9.50 -7.87 -12.20
CA ASP A 295 -10.18 -8.42 -13.38
C ASP A 295 -11.71 -8.50 -13.23
N GLU A 296 -12.21 -8.39 -12.00
CA GLU A 296 -13.63 -8.47 -11.68
C GLU A 296 -14.04 -7.33 -10.77
N ILE A 297 -15.33 -7.01 -10.82
CA ILE A 297 -15.97 -6.12 -9.83
C ILE A 297 -17.15 -6.82 -9.21
N MET A 298 -17.32 -6.61 -7.91
CA MET A 298 -18.55 -6.98 -7.22
C MET A 298 -19.42 -5.74 -7.04
N PHE A 299 -20.72 -5.87 -7.27
CA PHE A 299 -21.66 -4.75 -7.20
C PHE A 299 -23.04 -5.24 -6.78
N SER A 300 -23.91 -4.31 -6.38
CA SER A 300 -25.31 -4.61 -6.10
C SER A 300 -26.22 -4.07 -7.20
N SER A 301 -27.21 -4.86 -7.59
CA SER A 301 -28.18 -4.51 -8.63
C SER A 301 -29.60 -4.90 -8.23
N SER A 302 -30.57 -4.06 -8.60
CA SER A 302 -32.00 -4.35 -8.46
C SER A 302 -32.64 -4.85 -9.77
N GLN A 303 -31.86 -5.40 -10.70
CA GLN A 303 -32.36 -5.80 -12.01
C GLN A 303 -33.37 -6.96 -11.96
N ASP A 304 -33.21 -7.86 -10.98
CA ASP A 304 -34.02 -9.07 -10.81
C ASP A 304 -34.98 -8.91 -9.60
N GLU A 305 -35.62 -7.73 -9.50
CA GLU A 305 -36.55 -7.29 -8.44
C GLU A 305 -35.89 -6.74 -7.16
N MET A 306 -35.40 -7.62 -6.27
CA MET A 306 -34.76 -7.20 -5.01
C MET A 306 -33.25 -6.99 -5.22
N TYR A 307 -32.63 -6.11 -4.43
CA TYR A 307 -31.18 -5.87 -4.49
C TYR A 307 -30.40 -7.14 -4.17
N GLY A 308 -29.68 -7.65 -5.16
CA GLY A 308 -28.76 -8.78 -5.02
C GLY A 308 -27.33 -8.41 -5.40
N LEU A 309 -26.39 -9.27 -5.02
CA LEU A 309 -24.97 -9.10 -5.33
C LEU A 309 -24.60 -9.83 -6.61
N TYR A 310 -23.79 -9.19 -7.44
CA TYR A 310 -23.33 -9.69 -8.72
C TYR A 310 -21.83 -9.50 -8.85
N ASN A 311 -21.18 -10.42 -9.55
CA ASN A 311 -19.79 -10.33 -9.95
C ASN A 311 -19.72 -10.19 -11.47
N LEU A 312 -18.98 -9.20 -11.96
CA LEU A 312 -18.75 -8.97 -13.38
C LEU A 312 -17.28 -9.13 -13.69
N ARG A 313 -16.96 -10.05 -14.59
CA ARG A 313 -15.63 -10.14 -15.19
C ARG A 313 -15.48 -9.10 -16.29
N ILE A 314 -14.46 -8.25 -16.20
CA ILE A 314 -14.30 -7.06 -17.05
C ILE A 314 -13.89 -7.44 -18.49
N SER A 315 -13.11 -8.51 -18.65
CA SER A 315 -12.51 -8.90 -19.93
C SER A 315 -13.53 -9.34 -20.98
N ASP A 316 -14.57 -10.07 -20.57
CA ASP A 316 -15.60 -10.62 -21.46
C ASP A 316 -17.03 -10.25 -21.05
N SER A 317 -17.17 -9.37 -20.07
CA SER A 317 -18.46 -8.94 -19.51
C SER A 317 -19.30 -10.09 -18.94
N LYS A 318 -18.68 -11.21 -18.53
CA LYS A 318 -19.41 -12.32 -17.92
C LYS A 318 -19.99 -11.90 -16.57
N LEU A 319 -21.32 -11.84 -16.51
CA LEU A 319 -22.08 -11.53 -15.31
C LEU A 319 -22.45 -12.82 -14.56
N THR A 320 -22.16 -12.86 -13.27
CA THR A 320 -22.56 -13.96 -12.37
C THR A 320 -23.34 -13.39 -11.20
N ARG A 321 -24.54 -13.91 -10.96
CA ARG A 321 -25.31 -13.60 -9.76
C ARG A 321 -24.74 -14.36 -8.56
N ILE A 322 -24.41 -13.65 -7.49
CA ILE A 322 -23.82 -14.23 -6.27
C ILE A 322 -24.89 -14.52 -5.23
N THR A 323 -25.88 -13.64 -5.11
CA THR A 323 -26.98 -13.83 -4.17
C THR A 323 -28.34 -13.74 -4.84
N SER A 324 -29.25 -14.61 -4.42
CA SER A 324 -30.64 -14.70 -4.89
C SER A 324 -31.65 -14.43 -3.77
N ALA A 325 -31.25 -13.67 -2.75
CA ALA A 325 -32.03 -13.51 -1.54
C ALA A 325 -33.30 -12.66 -1.74
N ARG A 326 -34.33 -12.97 -0.93
CA ARG A 326 -35.55 -12.16 -0.76
C ARG A 326 -35.35 -10.88 0.06
N TRP A 327 -34.09 -10.55 0.36
CA TRP A 327 -33.64 -9.51 1.26
C TRP A 327 -32.91 -8.44 0.46
N ILE A 328 -32.80 -7.22 0.98
CA ILE A 328 -31.96 -6.20 0.39
C ILE A 328 -30.51 -6.54 0.71
N GLU A 329 -29.69 -6.79 -0.31
CA GLU A 329 -28.26 -7.05 -0.18
C GLU A 329 -27.45 -6.06 -1.05
N ILE A 330 -26.68 -5.20 -0.38
CA ILE A 330 -26.03 -4.04 -1.02
C ILE A 330 -24.62 -3.78 -0.47
N SER A 331 -23.89 -2.89 -1.15
CA SER A 331 -22.56 -2.41 -0.73
C SER A 331 -21.54 -3.55 -0.47
N PRO A 332 -21.31 -4.43 -1.46
CA PRO A 332 -20.32 -5.48 -1.32
C PRO A 332 -18.90 -4.91 -1.23
N ALA A 333 -18.10 -5.50 -0.35
CA ALA A 333 -16.68 -5.23 -0.18
C ALA A 333 -15.93 -6.58 -0.17
N VAL A 334 -15.23 -6.88 -1.26
CA VAL A 334 -14.32 -8.03 -1.39
C VAL A 334 -13.08 -7.80 -0.53
N SER A 335 -12.64 -8.81 0.21
CA SER A 335 -11.42 -8.75 1.03
C SER A 335 -10.16 -8.59 0.16
N PRO A 336 -9.09 -7.94 0.66
CA PRO A 336 -7.81 -7.83 -0.05
C PRO A 336 -7.21 -9.17 -0.51
N ASP A 337 -7.49 -10.28 0.19
CA ASP A 337 -7.08 -11.63 -0.23
C ASP A 337 -8.06 -12.31 -1.21
N GLY A 338 -9.20 -11.67 -1.50
CA GLY A 338 -10.19 -12.10 -2.48
C GLY A 338 -11.09 -13.25 -2.03
N LYS A 339 -10.98 -13.74 -0.79
CA LYS A 339 -11.71 -14.94 -0.35
C LYS A 339 -13.10 -14.63 0.20
N LEU A 340 -13.25 -13.48 0.82
CA LEU A 340 -14.45 -13.11 1.57
C LEU A 340 -15.10 -11.86 0.99
N VAL A 341 -16.40 -11.72 1.25
CA VAL A 341 -17.18 -10.53 0.90
C VAL A 341 -17.90 -10.09 2.15
N ALA A 342 -17.62 -8.86 2.60
CA ALA A 342 -18.45 -8.16 3.57
C ALA A 342 -19.54 -7.39 2.82
N PHE A 343 -20.77 -7.42 3.30
CA PHE A 343 -21.89 -6.76 2.63
C PHE A 343 -22.99 -6.39 3.63
N VAL A 344 -23.91 -5.55 3.21
CA VAL A 344 -25.07 -5.15 4.02
C VAL A 344 -26.25 -6.04 3.68
N SER A 345 -26.95 -6.57 4.69
CA SER A 345 -28.22 -7.27 4.51
C SER A 345 -29.23 -6.89 5.58
N ASP A 346 -30.50 -6.78 5.20
CA ASP A 346 -31.64 -6.55 6.09
C ASP A 346 -32.34 -7.85 6.54
N ARG A 347 -31.77 -9.02 6.24
CA ARG A 347 -32.37 -10.33 6.57
C ARG A 347 -32.69 -10.56 8.04
N GLY A 348 -32.08 -9.76 8.93
CA GLY A 348 -32.33 -9.77 10.37
C GLY A 348 -33.30 -8.70 10.86
N GLY A 349 -34.02 -8.03 9.96
CA GLY A 349 -34.98 -6.96 10.23
C GLY A 349 -34.45 -5.56 9.91
N THR A 350 -33.21 -5.24 10.31
CA THR A 350 -32.55 -3.98 9.97
C THR A 350 -31.24 -4.20 9.21
N PRO A 351 -30.72 -3.20 8.48
CA PRO A 351 -29.44 -3.30 7.78
C PRO A 351 -28.28 -3.57 8.74
N GLN A 352 -27.59 -4.68 8.47
CA GLN A 352 -26.48 -5.17 9.29
C GLN A 352 -25.36 -5.67 8.38
N ILE A 353 -24.14 -5.77 8.93
CA ILE A 353 -23.00 -6.29 8.19
C ILE A 353 -22.99 -7.81 8.27
N TYR A 354 -22.91 -8.44 7.11
CA TYR A 354 -22.73 -9.87 6.93
C TYR A 354 -21.42 -10.13 6.21
N ILE A 355 -20.94 -11.36 6.34
CA ILE A 355 -19.81 -11.88 5.59
C ILE A 355 -20.17 -13.22 4.96
N MET A 356 -19.62 -13.49 3.79
CA MET A 356 -19.75 -14.76 3.08
C MET A 356 -18.47 -15.08 2.30
N ASN A 357 -18.35 -16.33 1.85
CA ASN A 357 -17.36 -16.69 0.84
C ASN A 357 -17.69 -15.99 -0.48
N ARG A 358 -16.68 -15.75 -1.33
CA ARG A 358 -16.87 -15.03 -2.59
C ARG A 358 -17.81 -15.70 -3.59
N ASN A 359 -18.06 -16.99 -3.43
CA ASN A 359 -19.05 -17.75 -4.21
C ASN A 359 -20.50 -17.64 -3.68
N GLY A 360 -20.74 -16.88 -2.62
CA GLY A 360 -22.07 -16.67 -2.02
C GLY A 360 -22.42 -17.63 -0.88
N HIS A 361 -21.58 -18.61 -0.58
CA HIS A 361 -21.83 -19.58 0.50
C HIS A 361 -21.34 -19.11 1.87
N ASP A 362 -21.73 -19.83 2.92
CA ASP A 362 -21.31 -19.62 4.32
C ASP A 362 -21.59 -18.21 4.85
N THR A 363 -22.76 -17.67 4.51
CA THR A 363 -23.19 -16.36 5.02
C THR A 363 -23.39 -16.37 6.53
N ARG A 364 -22.77 -15.41 7.23
CA ARG A 364 -22.98 -15.18 8.66
C ARG A 364 -23.00 -13.68 8.99
N ARG A 365 -23.74 -13.32 10.04
CA ARG A 365 -23.84 -11.94 10.54
C ARG A 365 -22.58 -11.58 11.34
N LEU A 366 -22.08 -10.37 11.17
CA LEU A 366 -20.93 -9.84 11.93
C LEU A 366 -21.34 -8.84 13.01
N THR A 367 -22.30 -7.95 12.72
CA THR A 367 -22.69 -6.89 13.66
C THR A 367 -23.94 -7.26 14.44
N PHE A 368 -23.87 -7.26 15.77
CA PHE A 368 -25.02 -7.52 16.66
C PHE A 368 -25.38 -6.33 17.54
N GLU A 369 -24.51 -5.32 17.59
CA GLU A 369 -24.73 -4.04 18.25
C GLU A 369 -25.08 -2.98 17.21
N GLY A 370 -25.85 -1.96 17.63
CA GLY A 370 -26.35 -0.92 16.74
C GLY A 370 -27.59 -1.35 15.94
N SER A 371 -28.44 -0.36 15.66
CA SER A 371 -29.71 -0.53 14.96
C SER A 371 -29.55 -0.53 13.44
N TYR A 372 -28.49 0.09 12.93
CA TYR A 372 -28.28 0.28 11.50
C TYR A 372 -26.78 0.33 11.16
N ASN A 373 -26.26 -0.74 10.56
CA ASN A 373 -24.83 -0.88 10.23
C ASN A 373 -24.63 -1.08 8.73
N THR A 374 -23.82 -0.21 8.08
CA THR A 374 -23.68 -0.16 6.62
C THR A 374 -22.26 0.16 6.15
N SER A 375 -22.04 0.13 4.83
CA SER A 375 -20.81 0.59 4.17
C SER A 375 -19.52 -0.08 4.69
N PRO A 376 -19.44 -1.42 4.72
CA PRO A 376 -18.24 -2.09 5.19
C PRO A 376 -17.02 -1.74 4.32
N GLY A 377 -15.84 -1.72 4.95
CA GLY A 377 -14.54 -1.58 4.30
C GLY A 377 -13.51 -2.45 5.01
N TRP A 378 -12.77 -3.26 4.27
CA TRP A 378 -11.73 -4.13 4.81
C TRP A 378 -10.45 -3.35 5.13
N SER A 379 -9.78 -3.72 6.22
CA SER A 379 -8.39 -3.32 6.43
C SER A 379 -7.48 -4.03 5.41
N PRO A 380 -6.37 -3.42 4.97
CA PRO A 380 -5.44 -4.03 4.01
C PRO A 380 -4.89 -5.39 4.44
N ASP A 381 -4.78 -5.63 5.75
CA ASP A 381 -4.29 -6.88 6.33
C ASP A 381 -5.37 -7.98 6.49
N ASN A 382 -6.60 -7.74 6.03
CA ASN A 382 -7.77 -8.64 6.12
C ASN A 382 -8.28 -8.91 7.55
N LYS A 383 -7.78 -8.22 8.58
CA LYS A 383 -8.11 -8.56 9.98
C LYS A 383 -9.30 -7.78 10.54
N LYS A 384 -9.62 -6.63 9.98
CA LYS A 384 -10.64 -5.71 10.49
C LYS A 384 -11.57 -5.27 9.38
N ILE A 385 -12.78 -4.89 9.78
CA ILE A 385 -13.76 -4.24 8.93
C ILE A 385 -14.17 -2.95 9.63
N VAL A 386 -14.04 -1.82 8.95
CA VAL A 386 -14.67 -0.56 9.34
C VAL A 386 -16.06 -0.49 8.73
N PHE A 387 -17.02 0.12 9.42
CA PHE A 387 -18.39 0.30 8.94
C PHE A 387 -19.01 1.55 9.57
N VAL A 388 -20.14 2.00 9.01
CA VAL A 388 -20.95 3.09 9.55
C VAL A 388 -22.06 2.49 10.41
N GLY A 389 -22.11 2.82 11.70
CA GLY A 389 -23.13 2.33 12.63
C GLY A 389 -23.98 3.46 13.25
N ARG A 390 -25.19 3.12 13.69
CA ARG A 390 -26.08 3.97 14.51
C ARG A 390 -26.67 3.21 15.69
#